data_AF-A0ABD3I0D4-F1
#
_entry.id   AF-A0ABD3I0D4-F1
#
_cell.length_a   1.000
_cell.length_b   1.000
_cell.length_c   1.000
_cell.angle_alpha   90.00
_cell.angle_beta   90.00
_cell.angle_gamma   90.00
#
_symmetry.space_group_name_H-M   'P 1'
#
loop_
_entity.id
_entity.type
_entity.pdbx_description
1 polymer ?
#
loop_
_entity_poly.entity_id
_entity_poly.type
_entity_poly.pdbx_seq_one_letter_code
_entity_poly.pdbx_strand_id
1 'polypeptide(L)'
;MPTIQQLKEQAQHMKETLQEQAPNQRQLIGAVTIVTVIVLLTTIGGLVTGGLAIGAAVLTPVFIFFSPVLVPLGTVFFVGVAGLLSAAGVTLVGVSTLRWLYHYFMGYHPVGSDKVDAAKNRIVDTASHLKERASDYVHDAQENFEHVKDQTLATATYLKRANQIGRRYSETENATVQRYIVRVLRVEKLKYR
;
A
#
# COMPACT_ATOMS: atom_id res chain seq x y z
N MET A 1 -65.45 -28.00 12.45
CA MET A 1 -64.45 -28.29 11.41
C MET A 1 -63.82 -26.97 10.99
N PRO A 2 -62.53 -26.71 11.28
CA PRO A 2 -61.87 -25.48 10.86
C PRO A 2 -61.66 -25.47 9.34
N THR A 3 -62.07 -24.37 8.70
CA THR A 3 -62.10 -24.21 7.24
C THR A 3 -60.69 -24.05 6.69
N ILE A 4 -60.41 -24.64 5.52
CA ILE A 4 -59.09 -24.68 4.86
C ILE A 4 -58.47 -23.28 4.65
N GLN A 5 -59.28 -22.23 4.65
CA GLN A 5 -58.80 -20.84 4.59
C GLN A 5 -58.08 -20.39 5.86
N GLN A 6 -58.56 -20.77 7.04
CA GLN A 6 -57.86 -20.46 8.28
C GLN A 6 -56.53 -21.20 8.39
N LEU A 7 -56.44 -22.42 7.84
CA LEU A 7 -55.17 -23.14 7.78
C LEU A 7 -54.15 -22.43 6.87
N LYS A 8 -54.61 -21.80 5.78
CA LYS A 8 -53.73 -21.02 4.91
C LYS A 8 -53.28 -19.70 5.55
N GLU A 9 -54.20 -18.95 6.16
CA GLU A 9 -53.83 -17.71 6.84
C GLU A 9 -52.90 -17.97 8.03
N GLN A 10 -53.17 -19.00 8.84
CA GLN A 10 -52.25 -19.37 9.91
C GLN A 10 -50.90 -19.87 9.39
N ALA A 11 -50.87 -20.59 8.26
CA ALA A 11 -49.61 -21.00 7.64
C ALA A 11 -48.82 -19.81 7.07
N GLN A 12 -49.48 -18.75 6.61
CA GLN A 12 -48.81 -17.53 6.15
C GLN A 12 -48.32 -16.67 7.32
N HIS A 13 -49.12 -16.51 8.36
CA HIS A 13 -48.72 -15.81 9.60
C HIS A 13 -47.57 -16.52 10.33
N MET A 14 -47.51 -17.87 10.25
CA MET A 14 -46.37 -18.64 10.75
C MET A 14 -45.12 -18.52 9.87
N LYS A 15 -45.28 -18.29 8.56
CA LYS A 15 -44.14 -18.08 7.66
C LYS A 15 -43.50 -16.70 7.85
N GLU A 16 -44.29 -15.65 8.04
CA GLU A 16 -43.75 -14.31 8.34
C GLU A 16 -43.01 -14.28 9.68
N THR A 17 -43.57 -14.89 10.73
CA THR A 17 -42.91 -14.96 12.04
C THR A 17 -41.64 -15.82 12.02
N LEU A 18 -41.58 -16.89 11.21
CA LEU A 18 -40.35 -17.67 10.99
C LEU A 18 -39.30 -16.91 10.17
N GLN A 19 -39.71 -16.03 9.27
CA GLN A 19 -38.80 -15.26 8.42
C GLN A 19 -38.23 -14.03 9.15
N GLU A 20 -38.96 -13.49 10.14
CA GLU A 20 -38.46 -12.50 11.10
C GLU A 20 -37.55 -13.13 12.18
N GLN A 21 -37.69 -14.44 12.40
CA GLN A 21 -36.91 -15.24 13.36
C GLN A 21 -35.80 -16.07 12.70
N ALA A 22 -35.51 -15.82 11.41
CA ALA A 22 -34.28 -16.28 10.77
C ALA A 22 -33.16 -15.32 11.20
N PRO A 23 -32.20 -15.75 12.04
CA PRO A 23 -31.11 -14.89 12.48
C PRO A 23 -30.38 -14.40 11.25
N ASN A 24 -30.48 -13.08 11.04
CA ASN A 24 -29.96 -12.33 9.92
C ASN A 24 -28.61 -12.91 9.49
N GLN A 25 -28.51 -13.44 8.27
CA GLN A 25 -27.32 -14.12 7.73
C GLN A 25 -26.04 -13.28 7.93
N ARG A 26 -26.18 -11.96 8.02
CA ARG A 26 -25.13 -10.98 8.36
C ARG A 26 -24.65 -11.05 9.82
N GLN A 27 -25.55 -11.30 10.77
CA GLN A 27 -25.21 -11.53 12.18
C GLN A 27 -24.48 -12.87 12.36
N LEU A 28 -24.87 -13.91 11.59
CA LEU A 28 -24.18 -15.19 11.62
C LEU A 28 -22.73 -15.06 11.10
N ILE A 29 -22.52 -14.35 9.98
CA ILE A 29 -21.19 -14.07 9.41
C ILE A 29 -20.34 -13.20 10.36
N GLY A 30 -20.96 -12.19 10.99
CA GLY A 30 -20.31 -11.35 12.00
C GLY A 30 -19.87 -12.15 13.23
N ALA A 31 -20.76 -13.00 13.76
CA ALA A 31 -20.46 -13.86 14.90
C ALA A 31 -19.32 -14.84 14.60
N VAL A 32 -19.33 -15.49 13.43
CA VAL A 32 -18.26 -16.42 13.02
C VAL A 32 -16.90 -15.70 12.91
N THR A 33 -16.89 -14.47 12.40
CA THR A 33 -15.65 -13.69 12.29
C THR A 33 -15.10 -13.32 13.66
N ILE A 34 -15.96 -12.86 14.58
CA ILE A 34 -15.57 -12.54 15.95
C ILE A 34 -15.03 -13.78 16.66
N VAL A 35 -15.72 -14.92 16.55
CA VAL A 35 -15.27 -16.20 17.12
C VAL A 35 -13.91 -16.59 16.54
N THR A 36 -13.70 -16.45 15.23
CA THR A 36 -12.42 -16.76 14.57
C THR A 36 -11.29 -15.88 15.10
N VAL A 37 -11.54 -14.57 15.26
CA VAL A 37 -10.56 -13.62 15.83
C VAL A 37 -10.27 -13.97 17.29
N ILE A 38 -11.29 -14.25 18.11
CA ILE A 38 -11.11 -14.65 19.51
C ILE A 38 -10.27 -15.93 19.60
N VAL A 39 -10.57 -16.95 18.80
CA VAL A 39 -9.82 -18.20 18.77
C VAL A 39 -8.37 -17.95 18.38
N LEU A 40 -8.12 -17.13 17.35
CA LEU A 40 -6.76 -16.82 16.90
C LEU A 40 -5.97 -16.04 17.96
N LEU A 41 -6.57 -14.98 18.52
CA LEU A 41 -5.94 -14.20 19.60
C LEU A 41 -5.70 -15.04 20.85
N THR A 42 -6.63 -15.92 21.21
CA THR A 42 -6.50 -16.81 22.37
C THR A 42 -5.43 -17.88 22.15
N THR A 43 -5.32 -18.41 20.93
CA THR A 43 -4.27 -19.37 20.57
C THR A 43 -2.89 -18.72 20.65
N ILE A 44 -2.74 -17.52 20.08
CA ILE A 44 -1.47 -16.77 20.11
C ILE A 44 -1.15 -16.33 21.55
N GLY A 45 -2.11 -15.71 22.24
CA GLY A 45 -1.93 -15.23 23.61
C GLY A 45 -1.67 -16.35 24.61
N GLY A 46 -2.38 -17.48 24.48
CA GLY A 46 -2.16 -18.69 25.28
C GLY A 46 -0.81 -19.33 25.02
N LEU A 47 -0.36 -19.38 23.76
CA LEU A 47 0.97 -19.90 23.41
C LEU A 47 2.10 -19.01 23.96
N VAL A 48 1.96 -17.69 23.85
CA VAL A 48 2.95 -16.73 24.38
C VAL A 48 2.97 -16.77 25.90
N THR A 49 1.81 -16.72 26.55
CA THR A 49 1.70 -16.69 28.02
C THR A 49 2.10 -18.04 28.63
N GLY A 50 1.66 -19.14 28.04
CA GLY A 50 2.05 -20.49 28.44
C GLY A 50 3.55 -20.73 28.22
N GLY A 51 4.07 -20.29 27.07
CA GLY A 51 5.51 -20.32 26.78
C GLY A 51 6.32 -19.50 27.77
N LEU A 52 5.85 -18.31 28.15
CA LEU A 52 6.51 -17.45 29.13
C LEU A 52 6.42 -18.01 30.56
N ALA A 53 5.28 -18.57 30.96
CA ALA A 53 5.08 -19.16 32.28
C ALA A 53 5.88 -20.46 32.45
N ILE A 54 5.87 -21.35 31.47
CA ILE A 54 6.70 -22.58 31.46
C ILE A 54 8.17 -22.19 31.37
N GLY A 55 8.50 -21.24 30.51
CA GLY A 55 9.84 -20.67 30.39
C GLY A 55 10.34 -20.13 31.72
N ALA A 56 9.57 -19.30 32.43
CA ALA A 56 9.93 -18.76 33.74
C ALA A 56 10.00 -19.84 34.83
N ALA A 57 9.06 -20.79 34.86
CA ALA A 57 9.04 -21.88 35.83
C ALA A 57 10.23 -22.84 35.68
N VAL A 58 10.71 -23.05 34.45
CA VAL A 58 11.91 -23.83 34.14
C VAL A 58 13.18 -23.00 34.30
N LEU A 59 13.18 -21.72 33.88
CA LEU A 59 14.32 -20.81 34.03
C LEU A 59 14.68 -20.59 35.50
N THR A 60 13.70 -20.40 36.38
CA THR A 60 13.94 -19.99 37.77
C THR A 60 14.80 -20.98 38.56
N PRO A 61 14.57 -22.31 38.51
CA PRO A 61 15.47 -23.28 39.15
C PRO A 61 16.72 -23.61 38.32
N VAL A 62 16.71 -23.46 36.99
CA VAL A 62 17.80 -23.86 36.06
C VAL A 62 18.90 -22.78 35.90
N PHE A 63 18.55 -21.49 35.96
CA PHE A 63 19.51 -20.37 35.94
C PHE A 63 20.47 -20.40 37.13
N ILE A 64 20.02 -20.98 38.25
CA ILE A 64 20.82 -21.11 39.46
C ILE A 64 21.88 -22.23 39.35
N PHE A 65 21.72 -23.20 38.43
CA PHE A 65 22.58 -24.40 38.39
C PHE A 65 23.37 -24.66 37.08
N PHE A 66 22.89 -24.24 35.89
CA PHE A 66 23.41 -24.76 34.60
C PHE A 66 23.82 -23.71 33.54
N SER A 67 24.08 -22.47 33.98
CA SER A 67 24.43 -21.29 33.16
C SER A 67 25.35 -21.53 31.93
N PRO A 68 26.34 -22.45 31.92
CA PRO A 68 27.24 -22.58 30.76
C PRO A 68 26.81 -23.59 29.67
N VAL A 69 25.95 -24.59 29.94
CA VAL A 69 25.77 -25.77 29.04
C VAL A 69 24.34 -25.96 28.54
N LEU A 70 23.32 -25.56 29.31
CA LEU A 70 21.92 -25.76 28.91
C LEU A 70 21.38 -24.71 27.95
N VAL A 71 21.89 -23.48 28.02
CA VAL A 71 21.44 -22.40 27.12
C VAL A 71 21.68 -22.76 25.65
N PRO A 72 22.88 -23.22 25.23
CA PRO A 72 23.11 -23.63 23.83
C PRO A 72 22.26 -24.83 23.40
N LEU A 73 22.12 -25.85 24.25
CA LEU A 73 21.45 -27.10 23.90
C LEU A 73 19.92 -26.93 23.82
N GLY A 74 19.35 -26.15 24.73
CA GLY A 74 17.92 -25.79 24.73
C GLY A 74 17.53 -24.95 23.52
N THR A 75 18.38 -24.01 23.10
CA THR A 75 18.14 -23.23 21.87
C THR A 75 18.09 -24.12 20.64
N VAL A 76 19.05 -25.04 20.46
CA VAL A 76 19.06 -25.95 19.31
C VAL A 76 17.84 -26.87 19.30
N PHE A 77 17.45 -27.41 20.46
CA PHE A 77 16.26 -28.25 20.57
C PHE A 77 14.96 -27.48 20.30
N PHE A 78 14.81 -26.29 20.87
CA PHE A 78 13.64 -25.44 20.66
C PHE A 78 13.50 -25.00 19.20
N VAL A 79 14.59 -24.54 18.59
CA VAL A 79 14.61 -24.16 17.17
C VAL A 79 14.36 -25.39 16.29
N GLY A 80 14.90 -26.56 16.65
CA GLY A 80 14.64 -27.82 15.96
C GLY A 80 13.17 -28.21 15.99
N VAL A 81 12.55 -28.23 17.18
CA VAL A 81 11.14 -28.61 17.35
C VAL A 81 10.21 -27.57 16.72
N ALA A 82 10.45 -26.28 16.94
CA ALA A 82 9.70 -25.20 16.30
C ALA A 82 9.85 -25.22 14.77
N GLY A 83 11.05 -25.49 14.27
CA GLY A 83 11.35 -25.65 12.85
C GLY A 83 10.65 -26.86 12.25
N LEU A 84 10.67 -28.01 12.92
CA LEU A 84 9.95 -29.21 12.48
C LEU A 84 8.43 -29.02 12.50
N LEU A 85 7.87 -28.42 13.55
CA LEU A 85 6.44 -28.13 13.65
C LEU A 85 5.99 -27.15 12.56
N SER A 86 6.79 -26.10 12.32
CA SER A 86 6.55 -25.14 11.25
C SER A 86 6.67 -25.81 9.87
N ALA A 87 7.71 -26.62 9.64
CA ALA A 87 7.91 -27.34 8.39
C ALA A 87 6.79 -28.35 8.11
N ALA A 88 6.27 -29.04 9.12
CA ALA A 88 5.14 -29.96 8.98
C ALA A 88 3.86 -29.23 8.55
N GLY A 89 3.55 -28.09 9.17
CA GLY A 89 2.40 -27.26 8.79
C GLY A 89 2.53 -26.68 7.38
N VAL A 90 3.70 -26.13 7.06
CA VAL A 90 3.99 -25.52 5.74
C VAL A 90 3.96 -26.57 4.64
N THR A 91 4.42 -27.79 4.88
CA THR A 91 4.38 -28.87 3.88
C THR A 91 2.95 -29.28 3.54
N LEU A 92 2.06 -29.41 4.52
CA LEU A 92 0.65 -29.74 4.28
C LEU A 92 -0.06 -28.63 3.50
N VAL A 93 0.18 -27.37 3.86
CA VAL A 93 -0.35 -26.21 3.14
C VAL A 93 0.22 -26.14 1.72
N GLY A 94 1.51 -26.38 1.55
CA GLY A 94 2.21 -26.38 0.26
C GLY A 94 1.71 -27.47 -0.68
N VAL A 95 1.62 -28.73 -0.21
CA VAL A 95 1.10 -29.86 -0.99
C VAL A 95 -0.38 -29.66 -1.32
N SER A 96 -1.17 -29.15 -0.38
CA SER A 96 -2.58 -28.82 -0.62
C SER A 96 -2.73 -27.74 -1.70
N THR A 97 -1.92 -26.67 -1.62
CA THR A 97 -1.91 -25.57 -2.61
C THR A 97 -1.45 -26.06 -3.98
N LEU A 98 -0.39 -26.88 -4.03
CA LEU A 98 0.12 -27.43 -5.29
C LEU A 98 -0.90 -28.37 -5.95
N ARG A 99 -1.57 -29.20 -5.15
CA ARG A 99 -2.66 -30.07 -5.61
C ARG A 99 -3.86 -29.26 -6.11
N TRP A 100 -4.24 -28.22 -5.40
CA TRP A 100 -5.32 -27.30 -5.78
C TRP A 100 -4.99 -26.58 -7.09
N LEU A 101 -3.77 -26.06 -7.22
CA LEU A 101 -3.29 -25.35 -8.40
C LEU A 101 -3.20 -26.26 -9.64
N TYR A 102 -2.70 -27.48 -9.47
CA TYR A 102 -2.68 -28.49 -10.53
C TYR A 102 -4.10 -28.79 -11.03
N HIS A 103 -5.07 -28.92 -10.13
CA HIS A 103 -6.46 -29.19 -10.49
C HIS A 103 -7.12 -27.99 -11.21
N TYR A 104 -6.80 -26.76 -10.77
CA TYR A 104 -7.24 -25.52 -11.40
C TYR A 104 -6.74 -25.41 -12.85
N PHE A 105 -5.46 -25.71 -13.11
CA PHE A 105 -4.91 -25.72 -14.47
C PHE A 105 -5.53 -26.79 -15.36
N MET A 106 -5.91 -27.93 -14.79
CA MET A 106 -6.59 -29.00 -15.52
C MET A 106 -8.08 -28.71 -15.79
N GLY A 107 -8.58 -27.53 -15.43
CA GLY A 107 -9.95 -27.07 -15.74
C GLY A 107 -11.03 -27.56 -14.77
N TYR A 108 -10.65 -28.29 -13.72
CA TYR A 108 -11.56 -28.63 -12.64
C TYR A 108 -11.65 -27.44 -11.69
N HIS A 109 -12.80 -26.77 -11.61
CA HIS A 109 -13.04 -25.67 -10.66
C HIS A 109 -12.99 -26.20 -9.22
N PRO A 110 -11.89 -25.98 -8.48
CA PRO A 110 -11.74 -26.52 -7.14
C PRO A 110 -12.56 -25.69 -6.14
N VAL A 111 -13.06 -26.33 -5.08
CA VAL A 111 -13.83 -25.66 -4.02
C VAL A 111 -13.05 -24.44 -3.47
N GLY A 112 -13.60 -23.24 -3.66
CA GLY A 112 -12.98 -21.98 -3.25
C GLY A 112 -12.37 -21.12 -4.36
N SER A 113 -12.33 -21.58 -5.62
CA SER A 113 -11.95 -20.72 -6.77
C SER A 113 -12.81 -19.47 -6.87
N ASP A 114 -14.10 -19.57 -6.54
CA ASP A 114 -15.04 -18.45 -6.54
C ASP A 114 -14.57 -17.29 -5.65
N LYS A 115 -13.85 -17.60 -4.55
CA LYS A 115 -13.30 -16.57 -3.65
C LYS A 115 -12.10 -15.87 -4.26
N VAL A 116 -11.26 -16.60 -5.00
CA VAL A 116 -10.10 -16.06 -5.72
C VAL A 116 -10.55 -15.22 -6.89
N ASP A 117 -11.55 -15.68 -7.64
CA ASP A 117 -12.15 -14.93 -8.75
C ASP A 117 -12.87 -13.67 -8.24
N ALA A 118 -13.59 -13.76 -7.12
CA ALA A 118 -14.18 -12.59 -6.47
C ALA A 118 -13.14 -11.58 -5.97
N ALA A 119 -11.99 -12.04 -5.46
CA ALA A 119 -10.90 -11.17 -5.03
C ALA A 119 -10.22 -10.49 -6.23
N LYS A 120 -9.95 -11.24 -7.30
CA LYS A 120 -9.40 -10.73 -8.55
C LYS A 120 -10.31 -9.66 -9.15
N ASN A 121 -11.61 -9.92 -9.25
CA ASN A 121 -12.56 -8.97 -9.83
C ASN A 121 -12.58 -7.66 -9.02
N ARG A 122 -12.54 -7.72 -7.68
CA ARG A 122 -12.46 -6.52 -6.83
C ARG A 122 -11.18 -5.70 -7.05
N ILE A 123 -10.05 -6.36 -7.27
CA ILE A 123 -8.77 -5.68 -7.56
C ILE A 123 -8.82 -5.04 -8.95
N VAL A 124 -9.35 -5.76 -9.95
CA VAL A 124 -9.50 -5.25 -11.32
C VAL A 124 -10.41 -4.02 -11.35
N ASP A 125 -11.56 -4.07 -10.69
CA ASP A 125 -12.50 -2.94 -10.61
C ASP A 125 -11.84 -1.72 -9.93
N THR A 126 -11.09 -1.94 -8.86
CA THR A 126 -10.37 -0.86 -8.17
C THR A 126 -9.30 -0.25 -9.07
N ALA A 127 -8.56 -1.09 -9.81
CA ALA A 127 -7.53 -0.63 -10.74
C ALA A 127 -8.12 0.18 -11.91
N SER A 128 -9.27 -0.21 -12.45
CA SER A 128 -9.94 0.56 -13.49
C SER A 128 -10.39 1.93 -12.99
N HIS A 129 -10.95 2.00 -11.78
CA HIS A 129 -11.38 3.27 -11.19
C HIS A 129 -10.20 4.22 -10.91
N LEU A 130 -9.04 3.69 -10.52
CA LEU A 130 -7.84 4.49 -10.30
C LEU A 130 -7.22 5.00 -11.60
N LYS A 131 -7.26 4.20 -12.67
CA LYS A 131 -6.80 4.63 -14.00
C LYS A 131 -7.65 5.79 -14.53
N GLU A 132 -8.96 5.72 -14.36
CA GLU A 132 -9.88 6.78 -14.77
C GLU A 132 -9.59 8.07 -13.99
N ARG A 133 -9.49 8.00 -12.66
CA ARG A 133 -9.10 9.15 -11.81
C ARG A 133 -7.75 9.75 -12.21
N ALA A 134 -6.75 8.91 -12.43
CA ALA A 134 -5.41 9.37 -12.82
C ALA A 134 -5.40 10.06 -14.19
N SER A 135 -6.23 9.58 -15.13
CA SER A 135 -6.37 10.19 -16.46
C SER A 135 -6.95 11.61 -16.40
N ASP A 136 -7.90 11.84 -15.48
CA ASP A 136 -8.50 13.16 -15.27
C ASP A 136 -7.47 14.16 -14.71
N TYR A 137 -6.71 13.77 -13.68
CA TYR A 137 -5.66 14.63 -13.11
C TYR A 137 -4.55 14.96 -14.12
N VAL A 138 -4.22 14.03 -15.01
CA VAL A 138 -3.21 14.27 -16.06
C VAL A 138 -3.74 15.26 -17.10
N HIS A 139 -5.02 15.20 -17.46
CA HIS A 139 -5.64 16.18 -18.34
C HIS A 139 -5.63 17.58 -17.73
N ASP A 140 -6.06 17.71 -16.47
CA ASP A 140 -6.11 19.00 -15.77
C ASP A 140 -4.70 19.58 -15.60
N ALA A 141 -3.71 18.75 -15.30
CA ALA A 141 -2.32 19.19 -15.19
C ALA A 141 -1.80 19.67 -16.55
N GLN A 142 -2.09 18.93 -17.64
CA GLN A 142 -1.62 19.28 -18.97
C GLN A 142 -2.19 20.63 -19.46
N GLU A 143 -3.47 20.90 -19.20
CA GLU A 143 -4.11 22.19 -19.50
C GLU A 143 -3.44 23.34 -18.75
N ASN A 144 -3.22 23.18 -17.44
CA ASN A 144 -2.54 24.19 -16.62
C ASN A 144 -1.09 24.44 -17.06
N PHE A 145 -0.37 23.40 -17.51
CA PHE A 145 0.99 23.53 -18.02
C PHE A 145 1.07 24.33 -19.33
N GLU A 146 0.08 24.23 -20.21
CA GLU A 146 0.02 25.05 -21.42
C GLU A 146 -0.18 26.53 -21.08
N HIS A 147 -1.11 26.84 -20.15
CA HIS A 147 -1.32 28.21 -19.68
C HIS A 147 -0.05 28.84 -19.05
N VAL A 148 0.71 28.06 -18.27
CA VAL A 148 1.97 28.53 -17.67
C VAL A 148 3.06 28.74 -18.71
N LYS A 149 3.14 27.89 -19.75
CA LYS A 149 4.08 28.09 -20.86
C LYS A 149 3.83 29.43 -21.56
N ASP A 150 2.59 29.75 -21.87
CA ASP A 150 2.28 30.99 -22.58
C ASP A 150 2.60 32.24 -21.74
N GLN A 151 2.30 32.20 -20.44
CA GLN A 151 2.62 33.31 -19.53
C GLN A 151 4.13 33.47 -19.31
N THR A 152 4.87 32.37 -19.21
CA THR A 152 6.34 32.39 -19.04
C THR A 152 7.06 32.83 -20.32
N LEU A 153 6.56 32.44 -21.49
CA LEU A 153 7.09 32.90 -22.79
C LEU A 153 6.87 34.40 -22.99
N ALA A 154 5.73 34.95 -22.57
CA ALA A 154 5.46 36.38 -22.61
C ALA A 154 6.46 37.15 -21.71
N THR A 155 6.59 36.76 -20.44
CA THR A 155 7.49 37.41 -19.47
C THR A 155 8.97 37.30 -19.86
N ALA A 156 9.42 36.14 -20.32
CA ALA A 156 10.77 35.95 -20.83
C ALA A 156 11.06 36.87 -22.04
N THR A 157 10.07 37.09 -22.90
CA THR A 157 10.18 37.99 -24.05
C THR A 157 10.33 39.45 -23.62
N TYR A 158 9.56 39.91 -22.63
CA TYR A 158 9.70 41.26 -22.07
C TYR A 158 11.08 41.49 -21.44
N LEU A 159 11.55 40.54 -20.61
CA LEU A 159 12.86 40.63 -19.96
C LEU A 159 14.01 40.59 -20.97
N LYS A 160 13.88 39.76 -22.02
CA LYS A 160 14.87 39.69 -23.10
C LYS A 160 14.99 41.03 -23.84
N ARG A 161 13.86 41.69 -24.14
CA ARG A 161 13.87 43.04 -24.75
C ARG A 161 14.46 44.10 -23.81
N ALA A 162 14.09 44.09 -22.53
CA ALA A 162 14.62 45.06 -21.57
C ALA A 162 16.15 44.98 -21.43
N ASN A 163 16.69 43.75 -21.34
CA ASN A 163 18.12 43.52 -21.27
C ASN A 163 18.84 43.98 -22.56
N GLN A 164 18.26 43.70 -23.72
CA GLN A 164 18.83 44.09 -25.01
C GLN A 164 18.90 45.63 -25.17
N ILE A 165 17.94 46.37 -24.60
CA ILE A 165 17.96 47.84 -24.57
C ILE A 165 19.07 48.34 -23.62
N GLY A 166 19.16 47.80 -22.39
CA GLY A 166 20.21 48.20 -21.44
C GLY A 166 21.63 47.96 -21.97
N ARG A 167 21.81 46.85 -22.70
CA ARG A 167 23.10 46.53 -23.33
C ARG A 167 23.47 47.51 -24.45
N ARG A 168 22.49 48.00 -25.22
CA ARG A 168 22.69 49.05 -26.23
C ARG A 168 23.16 50.38 -25.63
N TYR A 169 22.68 50.76 -24.45
CA TYR A 169 23.11 52.00 -23.78
C TYR A 169 24.56 51.92 -23.29
N SER A 170 24.94 50.80 -22.66
CA SER A 170 26.32 50.58 -22.17
C SER A 170 27.37 50.61 -23.29
N GLU A 171 27.03 50.08 -24.47
CA GLU A 171 27.95 50.02 -25.61
C GLU A 171 28.23 51.41 -26.23
N THR A 172 27.27 52.33 -26.14
CA THR A 172 27.45 53.71 -26.63
C THR A 172 28.32 54.58 -25.72
N GLU A 173 28.29 54.33 -24.40
CA GLU A 173 29.12 55.03 -23.43
C GLU A 173 30.59 54.60 -23.57
N ASN A 174 30.83 53.29 -23.71
CA ASN A 174 32.18 52.74 -23.84
C ASN A 174 32.85 53.19 -25.15
N ALA A 175 32.13 53.24 -26.26
CA ALA A 175 32.67 53.76 -27.53
C ALA A 175 33.05 55.25 -27.49
N THR A 176 32.41 56.02 -26.61
CA THR A 176 32.71 57.45 -26.44
C THR A 176 33.90 57.64 -25.51
N VAL A 177 33.94 56.91 -24.40
CA VAL A 177 35.07 56.92 -23.44
C VAL A 177 36.35 56.39 -24.09
N GLN A 178 36.27 55.33 -24.89
CA GLN A 178 37.40 54.80 -25.67
C GLN A 178 37.94 55.84 -26.67
N ARG A 179 37.06 56.57 -27.36
CA ARG A 179 37.50 57.65 -28.26
C ARG A 179 38.17 58.80 -27.51
N TYR A 180 37.72 59.11 -26.29
CA TYR A 180 38.33 60.15 -25.46
C TYR A 180 39.72 59.74 -24.98
N ILE A 181 39.86 58.52 -24.44
CA ILE A 181 41.14 57.99 -23.95
C ILE A 181 42.17 57.89 -25.09
N VAL A 182 41.76 57.42 -26.27
CA VAL A 182 42.64 57.36 -27.45
C VAL A 182 43.10 58.76 -27.89
N ARG A 183 42.25 59.79 -27.79
CA ARG A 183 42.68 61.18 -28.06
C ARG A 183 43.69 61.67 -27.02
N VAL A 184 43.43 61.44 -25.74
CA VAL A 184 44.30 61.92 -24.65
C VAL A 184 45.70 61.29 -24.75
N LEU A 185 45.77 59.96 -24.91
CA LEU A 185 47.04 59.26 -25.08
C LEU A 185 47.80 59.70 -26.34
N ARG A 186 47.08 60.07 -27.42
CA ARG A 186 47.68 60.59 -28.65
C ARG A 186 48.28 61.98 -28.47
N VAL A 187 47.64 62.85 -27.69
CA VAL A 187 48.16 64.19 -27.37
C VAL A 187 49.39 64.09 -26.48
N GLU A 188 49.39 63.17 -25.52
CA GLU A 188 50.49 62.99 -24.58
C GLU A 188 51.77 62.44 -25.25
N LYS A 189 51.61 61.53 -26.23
CA LYS A 189 52.74 61.06 -27.05
C LYS A 189 53.43 62.13 -27.89
N LEU A 190 52.76 63.24 -28.22
CA LEU A 190 53.36 64.35 -28.98
C LEU A 190 54.13 65.32 -28.09
N LYS A 191 53.95 65.27 -26.76
CA LYS A 191 54.61 66.17 -25.81
C LYS A 191 56.02 65.69 -25.40
N TYR A 192 56.37 64.45 -25.72
CA TYR A 192 57.65 63.81 -25.37
C TYR A 192 58.55 63.56 -26.59
N ARG A 193 58.39 64.33 -27.66
CA ARG A 193 59.24 64.28 -28.85
C ARG A 193 59.91 65.62 -29.10
#